data_AF-A0A8C5CLB1-F1
#
_entry.id   AF-A0A8C5CLB1-F1
#
_cell.length_a   1.000
_cell.length_b   1.000
_cell.length_c   1.000
_cell.angle_alpha   90.00
_cell.angle_beta   90.00
_cell.angle_gamma   90.00
#
_symmetry.space_group_name_H-M   'P 1'
#
loop_
_entity.id
_entity.type
_entity.pdbx_description
1 polymer ?
#
loop_
_entity_poly.entity_id
_entity_poly.type
_entity_poly.pdbx_seq_one_letter_code
_entity_poly.pdbx_strand_id
1 'polypeptide(L)'
;MMSARAADASLGAKTTGVKSTFAFFLLLLLLDMSLFTGATMAEFWTRIHHLLKPSPDTVHYLLTHFHWLWDVINSSFLRNILMRVVLTVRSNFIPSPPTFNSKYGYLSWESYYNLSYYTRILPPVPEDCPMPMGTKGKAVLPDPRDLVTRFLIRKKFRPDPQGANLMFAFFAQHFTHQFFKTHHRMGPAFTRALSHGVDAGHIYGDNLERQLQLRLHQDGKLRYQLIYGEMFPPTTQEVPVAMSYPSSVPPSQRLALGQEVFGLLPGLTLYSTLWLREHNRVCDVLKEVHPTWGDEQLFQTTRLIIIGETIRIVIEEYVQQLSGYLLKLKFDPTLIFNDQFQYSNRISLEFNHLYHWHPLMPDSFLVDGQDITYPDFLFNTSVLLHFGVEKLVDSFARQQAGQIGGGWNVHARLQEVVELVIKESRALRVQPFNEYRKKFELKPYASFYEFTDDKEMARQLEELYGDIDALEFYPGLLLERTRDSAIFGESMVEMGAPFSLKGLLGNPICSPVYWKPSTFGGAAGFDIVNSATLERLVCLNSRWCPYVSFHVPRSEEDHRPRDPSTEL
;
A
#
# COMPACT_ATOMS: atom_id res chain seq x y z
N MET A 1 70.20 -4.80 26.82
CA MET A 1 70.65 -4.01 25.66
C MET A 1 69.77 -4.42 24.48
N MET A 2 68.64 -3.73 24.26
CA MET A 2 68.47 -2.47 23.51
C MET A 2 68.24 -2.70 22.01
N SER A 3 67.11 -2.14 21.53
CA SER A 3 66.76 -1.77 20.16
C SER A 3 66.55 -2.92 19.15
N ALA A 4 65.51 -2.99 18.32
CA ALA A 4 64.67 -1.94 17.77
C ALA A 4 63.21 -2.42 17.56
N ARG A 5 62.27 -1.69 18.18
CA ARG A 5 60.88 -1.53 17.76
C ARG A 5 60.78 -0.15 17.15
N ALA A 6 60.25 -0.03 15.94
CA ALA A 6 59.40 1.08 15.45
C ALA A 6 59.52 1.21 13.92
N ALA A 7 58.58 0.60 13.19
CA ALA A 7 58.08 1.09 11.90
C ALA A 7 57.05 0.09 11.34
N ASP A 8 55.82 0.06 11.88
CA ASP A 8 54.66 -0.38 11.08
C ASP A 8 53.29 -0.04 11.69
N ALA A 9 53.16 1.17 12.25
CA ALA A 9 51.90 1.62 12.84
C ALA A 9 51.60 3.07 12.44
N SER A 10 51.44 3.35 11.15
CA SER A 10 50.93 4.66 10.72
C SER A 10 50.08 4.69 9.43
N LEU A 11 49.70 3.54 8.84
CA LEU A 11 48.83 3.53 7.64
C LEU A 11 47.40 2.97 7.85
N GLY A 12 47.03 2.54 9.05
CA GLY A 12 45.71 1.94 9.33
C GLY A 12 44.64 2.87 9.91
N ALA A 13 44.96 4.13 10.23
CA ALA A 13 44.08 4.99 11.04
C ALA A 13 43.41 6.16 10.29
N LYS A 14 43.66 6.34 8.98
CA LYS A 14 43.12 7.47 8.20
C LYS A 14 41.92 7.13 7.29
N THR A 15 41.59 5.85 7.09
CA THR A 15 40.48 5.41 6.21
C THR A 15 39.22 4.96 6.96
N THR A 16 39.26 4.81 8.28
CA THR A 16 38.10 4.54 9.15
C THR A 16 37.37 5.81 9.57
N GLY A 17 38.07 6.94 9.70
CA GLY A 17 37.48 8.25 10.03
C GLY A 17 36.52 8.74 8.95
N VAL A 18 36.93 8.73 7.67
CA VAL A 18 36.14 9.26 6.55
C VAL A 18 34.86 8.45 6.27
N LYS A 19 34.89 7.13 6.52
CA LYS A 19 33.72 6.24 6.36
C LYS A 19 32.66 6.43 7.45
N SER A 20 33.09 6.74 8.69
CA SER A 20 32.19 7.07 9.80
C SER A 20 31.59 8.47 9.64
N THR A 21 32.36 9.45 9.14
CA THR A 21 31.88 10.82 8.92
C THR A 21 30.85 10.91 7.79
N PHE A 22 30.96 10.09 6.73
CA PHE A 22 30.00 10.09 5.63
C PHE A 22 28.65 9.46 6.01
N ALA A 23 28.67 8.35 6.78
CA ALA A 23 27.45 7.76 7.35
C ALA A 23 26.79 8.68 8.38
N PHE A 24 27.58 9.45 9.14
CA PHE A 24 27.08 10.48 10.06
C PHE A 24 26.45 11.67 9.31
N PHE A 25 27.01 12.06 8.16
CA PHE A 25 26.42 13.07 7.27
C PHE A 25 25.09 12.58 6.64
N LEU A 26 25.00 11.31 6.25
CA LEU A 26 23.74 10.72 5.77
C LEU A 26 22.66 10.70 6.87
N LEU A 27 23.06 10.47 8.13
CA LEU A 27 22.17 10.55 9.30
C LEU A 27 21.67 11.98 9.52
N LEU A 28 22.57 12.98 9.46
CA LEU A 28 22.24 14.40 9.59
C LEU A 28 21.32 14.91 8.45
N LEU A 29 21.43 14.33 7.25
CA LEU A 29 20.55 14.62 6.11
C LEU A 29 19.13 14.06 6.27
N LEU A 30 18.93 13.07 7.15
CA LEU A 30 17.66 12.36 7.35
C LEU A 30 16.99 12.70 8.69
N LEU A 31 17.70 13.32 9.64
CA LEU A 31 17.15 13.68 10.95
C LEU A 31 16.19 14.88 10.85
N ASP A 32 14.92 14.62 11.12
CA ASP A 32 13.82 15.58 11.18
C ASP A 32 13.58 16.03 12.63
N MET A 33 13.65 17.33 12.86
CA MET A 33 13.21 17.99 14.08
C MET A 33 12.62 19.34 13.68
N SER A 34 11.34 19.41 13.31
CA SER A 34 10.58 20.66 13.48
C SER A 34 9.06 20.51 13.57
N LEU A 35 8.48 21.31 14.47
CA LEU A 35 7.07 21.64 14.60
C LEU A 35 6.71 22.76 13.60
N PHE A 36 5.52 22.69 13.02
CA PHE A 36 4.96 23.67 12.10
C PHE A 36 4.60 24.98 12.80
N THR A 37 4.93 26.13 12.18
CA THR A 37 4.04 27.30 12.16
C THR A 37 4.02 27.92 10.76
N GLY A 38 2.83 28.17 10.22
CA GLY A 38 2.60 28.90 8.96
C GLY A 38 2.90 30.40 9.05
N ALA A 39 3.83 30.79 9.92
CA ALA A 39 4.34 32.14 10.01
C ALA A 39 5.47 32.29 8.99
N THR A 40 5.38 33.28 8.11
CA THR A 40 6.38 33.56 7.07
C THR A 40 7.78 33.87 7.62
N MET A 41 7.89 34.10 8.93
CA MET A 41 9.15 34.20 9.65
C MET A 41 9.53 32.85 10.26
N ALA A 42 10.28 32.05 9.50
CA ALA A 42 10.89 30.83 10.03
C ALA A 42 11.82 31.15 11.20
N GLU A 43 11.71 30.37 12.28
CA GLU A 43 12.63 30.41 13.43
C GLU A 43 14.05 30.03 13.01
N PHE A 44 15.06 30.35 13.83
CA PHE A 44 16.46 30.09 13.51
C PHE A 44 16.72 28.61 13.14
N TRP A 45 16.24 27.67 13.96
CA TRP A 45 16.41 26.24 13.71
C TRP A 45 15.65 25.76 12.48
N THR A 46 14.44 26.28 12.23
CA THR A 46 13.68 26.00 11.00
C THR A 46 14.43 26.46 9.75
N ARG A 47 15.09 27.63 9.79
CA ARG A 47 15.91 28.12 8.66
C ARG A 47 17.13 27.22 8.40
N ILE A 48 17.85 26.85 9.47
CA ILE A 48 19.01 25.95 9.35
C ILE A 48 18.56 24.59 8.81
N HIS A 49 17.44 24.06 9.29
CA HIS A 49 16.88 22.81 8.80
C HIS A 49 16.55 22.89 7.30
N HIS A 50 15.77 23.89 6.87
CA HIS A 50 15.45 24.07 5.45
C HIS A 50 16.68 24.27 4.56
N LEU A 51 17.76 24.87 5.09
CA LEU A 51 19.02 25.03 4.36
C LEU A 51 19.77 23.70 4.17
N LEU A 52 19.66 22.78 5.13
CA LEU A 52 20.37 21.49 5.12
C LEU A 52 19.54 20.34 4.55
N LYS A 53 18.20 20.46 4.54
CA LYS A 53 17.29 19.41 4.06
C LYS A 53 17.51 19.15 2.56
N PRO A 54 17.94 17.95 2.16
CA PRO A 54 18.07 17.61 0.74
C PRO A 54 16.69 17.58 0.06
N SER A 55 16.65 17.85 -1.26
CA SER A 55 15.41 17.69 -2.01
C SER A 55 14.97 16.21 -2.03
N PRO A 56 13.66 15.91 -2.14
CA PRO A 56 13.20 14.53 -2.20
C PRO A 56 13.81 13.75 -3.37
N ASP A 57 14.07 14.40 -4.51
CA ASP A 57 14.77 13.76 -5.63
C ASP A 57 16.23 13.42 -5.31
N THR A 58 16.92 14.25 -4.53
CA THR A 58 18.28 13.93 -4.04
C THR A 58 18.24 12.71 -3.11
N VAL A 59 17.27 12.68 -2.19
CA VAL A 59 17.08 11.54 -1.28
C VAL A 59 16.74 10.27 -2.06
N HIS A 60 15.86 10.36 -3.06
CA HIS A 60 15.52 9.24 -3.93
C HIS A 60 16.75 8.72 -4.67
N TYR A 61 17.55 9.61 -5.28
CA TYR A 61 18.78 9.24 -5.96
C TYR A 61 19.74 8.48 -5.03
N LEU A 62 19.94 8.95 -3.80
CA LEU A 62 20.77 8.26 -2.82
C LEU A 62 20.21 6.87 -2.46
N LEU A 63 18.89 6.75 -2.31
CA LEU A 63 18.23 5.48 -1.96
C LEU A 63 18.21 4.45 -3.08
N THR A 64 18.39 4.86 -4.35
CA THR A 64 18.38 3.96 -5.52
C THR A 64 19.76 3.73 -6.14
N HIS A 65 20.79 4.46 -5.70
CA HIS A 65 22.16 4.36 -6.21
C HIS A 65 23.14 3.89 -5.12
N PHE A 66 24.38 3.57 -5.50
CA PHE A 66 25.47 3.17 -4.60
C PHE A 66 25.24 1.82 -3.89
N HIS A 67 24.96 0.75 -4.65
CA HIS A 67 24.74 -0.62 -4.13
C HIS A 67 25.72 -1.06 -3.03
N TRP A 68 27.03 -0.92 -3.26
CA TRP A 68 28.05 -1.33 -2.29
C TRP A 68 27.90 -0.63 -0.92
N LEU A 69 27.45 0.63 -0.91
CA LEU A 69 27.23 1.39 0.32
C LEU A 69 26.01 0.84 1.06
N TRP A 70 24.93 0.56 0.33
CA TRP A 70 23.72 -0.01 0.91
C TRP A 70 23.93 -1.43 1.42
N ASP A 71 24.76 -2.24 0.78
CA ASP A 71 25.11 -3.58 1.29
C ASP A 71 25.78 -3.50 2.68
N VAL A 72 26.67 -2.53 2.88
CA VAL A 72 27.31 -2.25 4.17
C VAL A 72 26.29 -1.69 5.19
N ILE A 73 25.44 -0.75 4.79
CA ILE A 73 24.43 -0.17 5.67
C ILE A 73 23.43 -1.25 6.13
N ASN A 74 22.92 -2.06 5.20
CA ASN A 74 21.92 -3.09 5.41
C ASN A 74 22.40 -4.22 6.32
N SER A 75 23.70 -4.49 6.36
CA SER A 75 24.34 -5.49 7.22
C SER A 75 24.79 -4.93 8.59
N SER A 76 24.48 -3.66 8.89
CA SER A 76 24.90 -2.99 10.12
C SER A 76 23.71 -2.44 10.93
N PHE A 77 23.99 -1.93 12.13
CA PHE A 77 23.00 -1.25 12.96
C PHE A 77 22.44 0.03 12.31
N LEU A 78 23.12 0.59 11.31
CA LEU A 78 22.68 1.79 10.60
C LEU A 78 21.34 1.57 9.89
N ARG A 79 21.06 0.35 9.39
CA ARG A 79 19.75 0.00 8.82
C ARG A 79 18.62 0.32 9.80
N ASN A 80 18.76 -0.09 11.06
CA ASN A 80 17.73 0.14 12.08
C ASN A 80 17.56 1.64 12.39
N ILE A 81 18.66 2.40 12.42
CA ILE A 81 18.59 3.85 12.63
C ILE A 81 17.86 4.53 11.47
N LEU A 82 18.24 4.21 10.23
CA LEU A 82 17.61 4.78 9.03
C LEU A 82 16.12 4.38 8.96
N MET A 83 15.79 3.13 9.27
CA MET A 83 14.40 2.68 9.33
C MET A 83 13.61 3.44 10.38
N ARG A 84 14.13 3.59 11.61
CA ARG A 84 13.47 4.40 12.65
C ARG A 84 13.19 5.81 12.15
N VAL A 85 14.18 6.45 11.52
CA VAL A 85 14.02 7.79 10.94
C VAL A 85 12.94 7.81 9.87
N VAL A 86 12.95 6.90 8.90
CA VAL A 86 11.90 6.79 7.88
C VAL A 86 10.51 6.69 8.53
N LEU A 87 10.36 5.87 9.55
CA LEU A 87 9.10 5.66 10.25
C LEU A 87 8.62 6.92 10.99
N THR A 88 9.50 7.62 11.70
CA THR A 88 9.13 8.80 12.49
C THR A 88 8.84 10.01 11.58
N VAL A 89 9.74 10.32 10.64
CA VAL A 89 9.62 11.48 9.73
C VAL A 89 8.35 11.39 8.90
N ARG A 90 8.10 10.23 8.29
CA ARG A 90 6.91 10.06 7.43
C ARG A 90 5.62 10.11 8.23
N SER A 91 5.59 9.53 9.43
CA SER A 91 4.36 9.49 10.23
C SER A 91 3.95 10.85 10.79
N ASN A 92 4.90 11.77 11.01
CA ASN A 92 4.64 13.11 11.53
C ASN A 92 3.79 13.98 10.60
N PHE A 93 3.74 13.67 9.30
CA PHE A 93 2.86 14.36 8.34
C PHE A 93 1.37 14.07 8.57
N ILE A 94 1.04 12.97 9.26
CA ILE A 94 -0.35 12.53 9.46
C ILE A 94 -0.85 12.98 10.83
N PRO A 95 -1.85 13.88 10.90
CA PRO A 95 -2.43 14.29 12.17
C PRO A 95 -3.04 13.10 12.92
N SER A 96 -2.68 12.96 14.20
CA SER A 96 -3.19 11.91 15.08
C SER A 96 -3.32 12.51 16.49
N PRO A 97 -4.54 12.74 17.00
CA PRO A 97 -5.85 12.33 16.47
C PRO A 97 -6.26 13.01 15.14
N PRO A 98 -7.21 12.43 14.38
CA PRO A 98 -7.67 12.98 13.10
C PRO A 98 -8.34 14.36 13.27
N THR A 99 -8.26 15.18 12.21
CA THR A 99 -8.64 16.60 12.25
C THR A 99 -9.98 16.86 11.56
N PHE A 100 -9.99 16.87 10.23
CA PHE A 100 -11.12 17.28 9.40
C PHE A 100 -11.84 16.07 8.80
N ASN A 101 -13.02 16.32 8.24
CA ASN A 101 -13.69 15.42 7.30
C ASN A 101 -14.39 16.24 6.21
N SER A 102 -15.08 15.58 5.28
CA SER A 102 -15.71 16.29 4.15
C SER A 102 -16.84 17.25 4.54
N LYS A 103 -17.37 17.16 5.76
CA LYS A 103 -18.39 18.07 6.30
C LYS A 103 -17.79 19.18 7.17
N TYR A 104 -16.79 18.87 7.98
CA TYR A 104 -16.19 19.79 8.95
C TYR A 104 -14.76 20.16 8.53
N GLY A 105 -14.59 21.39 8.02
CA GLY A 105 -13.29 22.00 7.71
C GLY A 105 -12.57 22.63 8.92
N TYR A 106 -13.02 22.30 10.14
CA TYR A 106 -12.47 22.73 11.42
C TYR A 106 -12.52 21.55 12.41
N LEU A 107 -11.74 21.63 13.49
CA LEU A 107 -11.74 20.59 14.53
C LEU A 107 -13.10 20.54 15.22
N SER A 108 -13.73 19.36 15.26
CA SER A 108 -15.00 19.15 15.92
C SER A 108 -15.06 17.78 16.56
N TRP A 109 -15.86 17.65 17.62
CA TRP A 109 -16.07 16.35 18.28
C TRP A 109 -16.68 15.32 17.32
N GLU A 110 -17.57 15.76 16.44
CA GLU A 110 -18.18 14.92 15.41
C GLU A 110 -17.12 14.37 14.41
N SER A 111 -16.18 15.21 13.97
CA SER A 111 -15.08 14.78 13.10
C SER A 111 -14.17 13.74 13.77
N TYR A 112 -13.90 13.93 15.06
CA TYR A 112 -13.10 13.00 15.85
C TYR A 112 -13.83 11.67 16.09
N TYR A 113 -15.07 11.70 16.57
CA TYR A 113 -15.79 10.52 17.07
C TYR A 113 -16.44 9.67 15.97
N ASN A 114 -16.98 10.29 14.92
CA ASN A 114 -17.73 9.56 13.89
C ASN A 114 -16.80 8.81 12.92
N LEU A 115 -16.65 7.51 13.17
CA LEU A 115 -15.82 6.59 12.36
C LEU A 115 -16.39 6.27 10.98
N SER A 116 -17.62 6.66 10.68
CA SER A 116 -18.16 6.45 9.33
C SER A 116 -17.57 7.43 8.31
N TYR A 117 -16.89 8.51 8.73
CA TYR A 117 -16.21 9.43 7.83
C TYR A 117 -14.77 9.00 7.54
N TYR A 118 -14.36 9.15 6.28
CA TYR A 118 -12.95 9.36 6.00
C TYR A 118 -12.50 10.71 6.59
N THR A 119 -11.29 10.75 7.15
CA THR A 119 -10.68 12.03 7.56
C THR A 119 -10.06 12.76 6.38
N ARG A 120 -9.57 13.98 6.61
CA ARG A 120 -8.86 14.77 5.62
C ARG A 120 -7.70 15.50 6.25
N ILE A 121 -6.60 15.62 5.51
CA ILE A 121 -5.43 16.39 5.96
C ILE A 121 -5.63 17.88 5.71
N LEU A 122 -6.22 18.24 4.56
CA LEU A 122 -6.60 19.61 4.25
C LEU A 122 -8.13 19.74 4.32
N PRO A 123 -8.65 20.87 4.82
CA PRO A 123 -10.09 21.11 4.82
C PRO A 123 -10.62 21.22 3.38
N PRO A 124 -11.92 20.99 3.13
CA PRO A 124 -12.51 21.24 1.82
C PRO A 124 -12.32 22.70 1.37
N VAL A 125 -12.18 22.94 0.06
CA VAL A 125 -12.22 24.30 -0.53
C VAL A 125 -13.53 24.96 -0.12
N PRO A 126 -13.55 26.12 0.58
CA PRO A 126 -14.78 26.77 1.05
C PRO A 126 -15.84 26.99 -0.04
N GLU A 127 -17.14 26.89 0.32
CA GLU A 127 -18.24 26.91 -0.65
C GLU A 127 -18.44 28.31 -1.28
N ASP A 128 -17.99 29.35 -0.58
CA ASP A 128 -18.07 30.76 -0.95
C ASP A 128 -16.84 31.24 -1.75
N CYS A 129 -15.94 30.33 -2.14
CA CYS A 129 -14.81 30.66 -3.00
C CYS A 129 -15.27 31.06 -4.41
N PRO A 130 -14.62 32.05 -5.05
CA PRO A 130 -14.99 32.53 -6.39
C PRO A 130 -14.77 31.50 -7.49
N MET A 131 -13.84 30.55 -7.29
CA MET A 131 -13.55 29.45 -8.22
C MET A 131 -13.67 28.09 -7.50
N PRO A 132 -13.95 26.98 -8.24
CA PRO A 132 -14.03 25.64 -7.65
C PRO A 132 -12.78 25.17 -6.90
N MET A 133 -11.61 25.74 -7.23
CA MET A 133 -10.31 25.45 -6.61
C MET A 133 -9.81 26.60 -5.72
N GLY A 134 -10.72 27.42 -5.19
CA GLY A 134 -10.40 28.57 -4.35
C GLY A 134 -10.43 29.86 -5.16
N THR A 135 -9.26 30.40 -5.51
CA THR A 135 -9.15 31.71 -6.19
C THR A 135 -8.49 31.65 -7.57
N LYS A 136 -8.00 30.47 -7.99
CA LYS A 136 -7.24 30.24 -9.21
C LYS A 136 -8.01 29.38 -10.21
N GLY A 137 -7.56 29.40 -11.46
CA GLY A 137 -8.16 28.64 -12.56
C GLY A 137 -9.45 29.26 -13.10
N LYS A 138 -10.25 28.42 -13.75
CA LYS A 138 -11.51 28.82 -14.40
C LYS A 138 -12.72 28.58 -13.50
N ALA A 139 -13.81 29.28 -13.82
CA ALA A 139 -15.09 29.14 -13.12
C ALA A 139 -15.72 27.74 -13.27
N VAL A 140 -15.37 27.02 -14.33
CA VAL A 140 -15.83 25.65 -14.59
C VAL A 140 -14.60 24.77 -14.81
N LEU A 141 -14.50 23.68 -14.05
CA LEU A 141 -13.45 22.69 -14.20
C LEU A 141 -13.60 21.90 -15.51
N PRO A 142 -12.51 21.34 -16.05
CA PRO A 142 -12.56 20.54 -17.28
C PRO A 142 -13.58 19.39 -17.17
N ASP A 143 -14.22 18.99 -18.26
CA ASP A 143 -15.12 17.83 -18.21
C ASP A 143 -14.34 16.56 -17.80
N PRO A 144 -14.80 15.77 -16.81
CA PRO A 144 -14.08 14.58 -16.36
C PRO A 144 -13.83 13.55 -17.47
N ARG A 145 -14.80 13.35 -18.38
CA ARG A 145 -14.67 12.39 -19.48
C ARG A 145 -13.68 12.87 -20.51
N ASP A 146 -13.68 14.15 -20.83
CA ASP A 146 -12.69 14.77 -21.71
C ASP A 146 -11.28 14.64 -21.12
N LEU A 147 -11.09 14.96 -19.83
CA LEU A 147 -9.81 14.82 -19.14
C LEU A 147 -9.29 13.38 -19.15
N VAL A 148 -10.15 12.41 -18.81
CA VAL A 148 -9.79 10.99 -18.77
C VAL A 148 -9.44 10.49 -20.18
N THR A 149 -10.29 10.78 -21.17
CA THR A 149 -10.09 10.33 -22.55
C THR A 149 -8.82 10.92 -23.16
N ARG A 150 -8.53 12.20 -22.90
CA ARG A 150 -7.35 12.87 -23.45
C ARG A 150 -6.04 12.43 -22.82
N PHE A 151 -6.01 12.23 -21.49
CA PHE A 151 -4.74 12.12 -20.75
C PHE A 151 -4.53 10.82 -19.99
N LEU A 152 -5.56 10.02 -19.73
CA LEU A 152 -5.46 8.84 -18.86
C LEU A 152 -5.67 7.52 -19.60
N ILE A 153 -6.57 7.49 -20.60
CA ILE A 153 -6.85 6.27 -21.36
C ILE A 153 -5.64 5.80 -22.16
N ARG A 154 -5.35 4.51 -21.99
CA ARG A 154 -4.23 3.80 -22.63
C ARG A 154 -4.41 3.75 -24.14
N LYS A 155 -3.37 4.19 -24.85
CA LYS A 155 -3.22 3.96 -26.30
C LYS A 155 -2.32 2.75 -26.58
N LYS A 156 -1.25 2.61 -25.80
CA LYS A 156 -0.30 1.51 -25.84
C LYS A 156 0.07 1.16 -24.40
N PHE A 157 0.08 -0.13 -24.07
CA PHE A 157 0.51 -0.58 -22.75
C PHE A 157 1.94 -0.12 -22.46
N ARG A 158 2.11 0.62 -21.35
CA ARG A 158 3.42 0.93 -20.79
C ARG A 158 3.65 0.03 -19.58
N PRO A 159 4.50 -1.00 -19.70
CA PRO A 159 4.84 -1.84 -18.56
C PRO A 159 5.56 -1.01 -17.48
N ASP A 160 5.41 -1.40 -16.22
CA ASP A 160 6.16 -0.78 -15.12
C ASP A 160 7.67 -1.01 -15.26
N PRO A 161 8.51 0.04 -15.32
CA PRO A 161 9.96 -0.11 -15.43
C PRO A 161 10.62 -0.79 -14.22
N GLN A 162 9.97 -0.80 -13.04
CA GLN A 162 10.48 -1.53 -11.86
C GLN A 162 10.19 -3.04 -11.90
N GLY A 163 9.44 -3.49 -12.91
CA GLY A 163 9.12 -4.89 -13.14
C GLY A 163 8.01 -5.43 -12.23
N ALA A 164 7.16 -4.57 -11.64
CA ALA A 164 5.99 -5.01 -10.90
C ALA A 164 5.10 -5.92 -11.77
N ASN A 165 4.51 -6.94 -11.14
CA ASN A 165 3.71 -7.96 -11.82
C ASN A 165 2.24 -7.95 -11.35
N LEU A 166 1.41 -8.85 -11.88
CA LEU A 166 0.00 -8.93 -11.47
C LEU A 166 -0.19 -9.49 -10.06
N MET A 167 0.76 -10.27 -9.54
CA MET A 167 0.75 -10.63 -8.11
C MET A 167 0.81 -9.37 -7.23
N PHE A 168 1.68 -8.41 -7.57
CA PHE A 168 1.73 -7.10 -6.92
C PHE A 168 0.43 -6.32 -7.09
N ALA A 169 -0.11 -6.26 -8.31
CA ALA A 169 -1.32 -5.50 -8.59
C ALA A 169 -2.56 -6.03 -7.85
N PHE A 170 -2.75 -7.36 -7.82
CA PHE A 170 -3.85 -7.97 -7.08
C PHE A 170 -3.62 -7.97 -5.57
N PHE A 171 -2.38 -8.01 -5.10
CA PHE A 171 -2.07 -7.82 -3.68
C PHE A 171 -2.47 -6.42 -3.23
N ALA A 172 -2.06 -5.40 -4.00
CA ALA A 172 -2.42 -4.01 -3.76
C ALA A 172 -3.94 -3.85 -3.63
N GLN A 173 -4.68 -4.39 -4.59
CA GLN A 173 -6.15 -4.31 -4.61
C GLN A 173 -6.77 -5.06 -3.42
N HIS A 174 -6.37 -6.30 -3.16
CA HIS A 174 -6.88 -7.10 -2.05
C HIS A 174 -6.60 -6.45 -0.69
N PHE A 175 -5.36 -6.04 -0.45
CA PHE A 175 -4.91 -5.42 0.78
C PHE A 175 -5.64 -4.10 1.05
N THR A 176 -5.76 -3.22 0.06
CA THR A 176 -6.34 -1.89 0.26
C THR A 176 -7.85 -1.90 0.44
N HIS A 177 -8.54 -2.87 -0.16
CA HIS A 177 -10.00 -2.98 -0.06
C HIS A 177 -10.51 -3.47 1.31
N GLN A 178 -9.60 -3.71 2.26
CA GLN A 178 -9.97 -3.88 3.68
C GLN A 178 -10.30 -2.55 4.36
N PHE A 179 -9.65 -1.45 3.94
CA PHE A 179 -9.81 -0.13 4.56
C PHE A 179 -10.36 0.94 3.61
N PHE A 180 -10.40 0.67 2.30
CA PHE A 180 -11.16 1.45 1.33
C PHE A 180 -12.48 0.75 0.98
N LYS A 181 -13.53 1.10 1.71
CA LYS A 181 -14.89 0.55 1.53
C LYS A 181 -15.90 1.69 1.52
N THR A 182 -15.82 2.54 0.50
CA THR A 182 -16.68 3.73 0.38
C THR A 182 -18.16 3.36 0.48
N HIS A 183 -18.88 4.02 1.39
CA HIS A 183 -20.29 3.76 1.61
C HIS A 183 -21.14 4.61 0.67
N HIS A 184 -21.19 4.25 -0.61
CA HIS A 184 -21.87 5.06 -1.64
C HIS A 184 -23.34 5.38 -1.35
N ARG A 185 -24.05 4.57 -0.53
CA ARG A 185 -25.42 4.90 -0.07
C ARG A 185 -25.47 6.15 0.83
N MET A 186 -24.44 6.38 1.65
CA MET A 186 -24.29 7.61 2.44
C MET A 186 -23.55 8.73 1.69
N GLY A 187 -22.78 8.36 0.66
CA GLY A 187 -22.02 9.27 -0.19
C GLY A 187 -20.51 8.99 -0.15
N PRO A 188 -19.72 9.65 -1.00
CA PRO A 188 -18.31 9.32 -1.20
C PRO A 188 -17.40 9.73 -0.03
N ALA A 189 -17.90 10.52 0.92
CA ALA A 189 -17.18 10.89 2.14
C ALA A 189 -17.11 9.78 3.20
N PHE A 190 -17.93 8.74 3.06
CA PHE A 190 -18.17 7.75 4.11
C PHE A 190 -17.53 6.40 3.81
N THR A 191 -17.21 5.64 4.86
CA THR A 191 -16.64 4.30 4.78
C THR A 191 -17.44 3.30 5.61
N ARG A 192 -17.48 2.05 5.15
CA ARG A 192 -17.94 0.88 5.93
C ARG A 192 -16.82 0.20 6.71
N ALA A 193 -15.57 0.50 6.40
CA ALA A 193 -14.40 -0.06 7.09
C ALA A 193 -14.08 0.74 8.36
N LEU A 194 -14.90 0.58 9.40
CA LEU A 194 -14.85 1.40 10.62
C LEU A 194 -13.56 1.22 11.45
N SER A 195 -12.79 0.15 11.21
CA SER A 195 -11.49 -0.10 11.85
C SER A 195 -10.38 0.83 11.34
N HIS A 196 -10.55 1.45 10.16
CA HIS A 196 -9.59 2.38 9.56
C HIS A 196 -8.13 1.90 9.48
N GLY A 197 -7.89 0.64 9.12
CA GLY A 197 -6.53 0.14 8.99
C GLY A 197 -6.46 -1.34 8.67
N VAL A 198 -5.35 -1.97 9.03
CA VAL A 198 -5.12 -3.40 8.80
C VAL A 198 -5.78 -4.22 9.91
N ASP A 199 -7.08 -4.47 9.78
CA ASP A 199 -7.85 -5.29 10.72
C ASP A 199 -8.16 -6.69 10.15
N ALA A 200 -7.73 -6.96 8.92
CA ALA A 200 -8.06 -8.13 8.14
C ALA A 200 -9.58 -8.32 7.89
N GLY A 201 -10.39 -7.26 7.94
CA GLY A 201 -11.85 -7.32 7.73
C GLY A 201 -12.26 -7.74 6.31
N HIS A 202 -11.36 -7.64 5.34
CA HIS A 202 -11.53 -8.22 4.00
C HIS A 202 -11.50 -9.77 4.00
N ILE A 203 -10.91 -10.40 5.01
CA ILE A 203 -10.92 -11.86 5.23
C ILE A 203 -12.08 -12.23 6.18
N TYR A 204 -12.21 -11.51 7.29
CA TYR A 204 -13.11 -11.87 8.40
C TYR A 204 -14.49 -11.19 8.38
N GLY A 205 -14.71 -10.20 7.50
CA GLY A 205 -15.92 -9.37 7.48
C GLY A 205 -15.74 -8.03 8.22
N ASP A 206 -16.56 -7.05 7.86
CA ASP A 206 -16.58 -5.70 8.45
C ASP A 206 -17.53 -5.56 9.65
N ASN A 207 -18.22 -6.64 10.02
CA ASN A 207 -19.12 -6.69 11.15
C ASN A 207 -19.15 -8.11 11.75
N LEU A 208 -19.58 -8.20 13.00
CA LEU A 208 -19.56 -9.45 13.76
C LEU A 208 -20.48 -10.52 13.16
N GLU A 209 -21.66 -10.15 12.66
CA GLU A 209 -22.61 -11.12 12.07
C GLU A 209 -21.97 -11.86 10.89
N ARG A 210 -21.37 -11.11 9.95
CA ARG A 210 -20.63 -11.68 8.83
C ARG A 210 -19.47 -12.56 9.30
N GLN A 211 -18.71 -12.11 10.29
CA GLN A 211 -17.60 -12.87 10.84
C GLN A 211 -18.05 -14.21 11.42
N LEU A 212 -19.14 -14.23 12.18
CA LEU A 212 -19.70 -15.46 12.74
C LEU A 212 -20.19 -16.39 11.61
N GLN A 213 -20.87 -15.87 10.60
CA GLN A 213 -21.31 -16.68 9.45
C GLN A 213 -20.16 -17.34 8.67
N LEU A 214 -19.01 -16.66 8.56
CA LEU A 214 -17.82 -17.17 7.87
C LEU A 214 -17.02 -18.18 8.71
N ARG A 215 -17.29 -18.30 10.02
CA ARG A 215 -16.52 -19.15 10.94
C ARG A 215 -16.97 -20.61 10.95
N LEU A 216 -15.95 -21.46 11.12
CA LEU A 216 -15.98 -22.86 11.57
C LEU A 216 -16.91 -23.05 12.77
N HIS A 217 -16.59 -22.27 13.81
CA HIS A 217 -16.95 -22.55 15.20
C HIS A 217 -16.39 -23.87 15.71
N GLN A 218 -15.31 -24.33 15.07
CA GLN A 218 -14.53 -25.49 15.44
C GLN A 218 -13.05 -25.18 15.20
N ASP A 219 -12.24 -25.43 16.23
CA ASP A 219 -10.77 -25.27 16.21
C ASP A 219 -10.28 -23.89 15.72
N GLY A 220 -11.11 -22.85 15.89
CA GLY A 220 -10.81 -21.47 15.50
C GLY A 220 -10.89 -21.22 14.00
N LYS A 221 -11.27 -22.21 13.17
CA LYS A 221 -11.14 -22.16 11.71
C LYS A 221 -12.21 -21.30 11.03
N LEU A 222 -11.94 -20.92 9.78
CA LEU A 222 -12.93 -20.42 8.83
C LEU A 222 -13.60 -21.57 8.07
N ARG A 223 -14.84 -21.36 7.64
CA ARG A 223 -15.54 -22.28 6.73
C ARG A 223 -14.84 -22.35 5.39
N TYR A 224 -14.92 -23.51 4.76
CA TYR A 224 -14.34 -23.79 3.44
C TYR A 224 -15.13 -24.90 2.76
N GLN A 225 -14.88 -25.07 1.47
CA GLN A 225 -15.31 -26.23 0.69
C GLN A 225 -14.08 -26.96 0.12
N LEU A 226 -14.24 -28.25 -0.17
CA LEU A 226 -13.22 -29.06 -0.82
C LEU A 226 -13.63 -29.36 -2.26
N ILE A 227 -12.84 -28.88 -3.22
CA ILE A 227 -13.03 -29.14 -4.65
C ILE A 227 -11.77 -29.83 -5.15
N TYR A 228 -11.90 -31.06 -5.68
CA TYR A 228 -10.76 -31.90 -6.10
C TYR A 228 -9.67 -32.05 -5.04
N GLY A 229 -10.07 -32.11 -3.76
CA GLY A 229 -9.15 -32.23 -2.62
C GLY A 229 -8.37 -30.95 -2.29
N GLU A 230 -8.81 -29.79 -2.79
CA GLU A 230 -8.24 -28.48 -2.46
C GLU A 230 -9.23 -27.61 -1.71
N MET A 231 -8.70 -26.82 -0.77
CA MET A 231 -9.49 -25.90 0.07
C MET A 231 -9.78 -24.61 -0.69
N PHE A 232 -11.06 -24.27 -0.82
CA PHE A 232 -11.55 -23.00 -1.36
C PHE A 232 -12.55 -22.35 -0.40
N PRO A 233 -12.79 -21.04 -0.51
CA PRO A 233 -13.86 -20.37 0.23
C PRO A 233 -15.22 -21.03 -0.03
N PRO A 234 -16.13 -21.07 0.94
CA PRO A 234 -17.45 -21.68 0.77
C PRO A 234 -18.30 -20.87 -0.21
N THR A 235 -19.46 -21.40 -0.61
CA THR A 235 -20.38 -20.68 -1.50
C THR A 235 -21.43 -19.88 -0.73
N THR A 236 -22.06 -18.91 -1.39
CA THR A 236 -23.20 -18.17 -0.79
C THR A 236 -24.45 -19.03 -0.63
N GLN A 237 -24.49 -20.22 -1.25
CA GLN A 237 -25.54 -21.21 -1.02
C GLN A 237 -25.40 -21.86 0.38
N GLU A 238 -24.17 -22.09 0.84
CA GLU A 238 -23.88 -22.70 2.14
C GLU A 238 -23.76 -21.66 3.26
N VAL A 239 -23.22 -20.48 2.94
CA VAL A 239 -22.98 -19.40 3.88
C VAL A 239 -23.70 -18.15 3.38
N PRO A 240 -24.85 -17.77 3.99
CA PRO A 240 -25.74 -16.73 3.44
C PRO A 240 -25.23 -15.31 3.75
N VAL A 241 -24.00 -15.00 3.36
CA VAL A 241 -23.43 -13.66 3.41
C VAL A 241 -23.75 -12.89 2.13
N ALA A 242 -24.03 -11.59 2.26
CA ALA A 242 -24.23 -10.73 1.10
C ALA A 242 -22.92 -10.60 0.29
N MET A 243 -22.99 -10.88 -1.01
CA MET A 243 -21.89 -10.71 -1.97
C MET A 243 -22.40 -9.94 -3.19
N SER A 244 -21.54 -9.09 -3.77
CA SER A 244 -21.79 -8.37 -5.01
C SER A 244 -21.41 -9.23 -6.20
N TYR A 245 -22.41 -9.91 -6.76
CA TYR A 245 -22.32 -10.66 -8.02
C TYR A 245 -23.47 -10.24 -8.94
N PRO A 246 -23.29 -10.33 -10.27
CA PRO A 246 -24.39 -10.20 -11.21
C PRO A 246 -25.49 -11.23 -10.92
N SER A 247 -26.75 -10.85 -11.14
CA SER A 247 -27.91 -11.74 -10.94
C SER A 247 -27.83 -13.03 -11.75
N SER A 248 -27.06 -13.04 -12.85
CA SER A 248 -26.84 -14.22 -13.71
C SER A 248 -25.97 -15.30 -13.07
N VAL A 249 -25.09 -14.97 -12.12
CA VAL A 249 -24.23 -15.97 -11.46
C VAL A 249 -25.05 -16.64 -10.35
N PRO A 250 -25.28 -17.96 -10.33
CA PRO A 250 -26.09 -18.61 -9.29
C PRO A 250 -25.35 -18.67 -7.93
N PRO A 251 -26.07 -18.72 -6.78
CA PRO A 251 -25.46 -18.78 -5.44
C PRO A 251 -24.43 -19.91 -5.24
N SER A 252 -24.59 -21.03 -5.94
CA SER A 252 -23.66 -22.17 -5.95
C SER A 252 -22.30 -21.86 -6.58
N GLN A 253 -22.18 -20.78 -7.35
CA GLN A 253 -20.94 -20.34 -8.02
C GLN A 253 -20.37 -19.05 -7.42
N ARG A 254 -21.06 -18.45 -6.45
CA ARG A 254 -20.63 -17.23 -5.74
C ARG A 254 -19.87 -17.64 -4.50
N LEU A 255 -18.61 -17.23 -4.39
CA LEU A 255 -17.80 -17.48 -3.19
C LEU A 255 -18.23 -16.52 -2.08
N ALA A 256 -18.32 -17.03 -0.85
CA ALA A 256 -18.61 -16.28 0.36
C ALA A 256 -17.30 -15.84 1.02
N LEU A 257 -17.05 -14.53 1.06
CA LEU A 257 -15.78 -13.92 1.48
C LEU A 257 -15.99 -12.81 2.52
N GLY A 258 -14.95 -12.38 3.22
CA GLY A 258 -15.04 -11.23 4.14
C GLY A 258 -15.40 -9.92 3.42
N GLN A 259 -14.81 -9.69 2.24
CA GLN A 259 -15.12 -8.55 1.37
C GLN A 259 -16.18 -8.95 0.31
N GLU A 260 -17.34 -8.29 0.36
CA GLU A 260 -18.48 -8.49 -0.53
C GLU A 260 -18.21 -8.32 -2.05
N VAL A 261 -17.17 -7.58 -2.47
CA VAL A 261 -16.86 -7.31 -3.89
C VAL A 261 -15.75 -8.19 -4.47
N PHE A 262 -15.11 -9.03 -3.65
CA PHE A 262 -13.96 -9.83 -4.11
C PHE A 262 -14.33 -10.92 -5.13
N GLY A 263 -15.62 -11.23 -5.26
CA GLY A 263 -16.13 -12.03 -6.38
C GLY A 263 -15.93 -11.42 -7.77
N LEU A 264 -15.55 -10.14 -7.86
CA LEU A 264 -15.34 -9.40 -9.10
C LEU A 264 -14.17 -9.95 -9.94
N LEU A 265 -13.06 -10.36 -9.31
CA LEU A 265 -11.82 -10.72 -10.02
C LEU A 265 -11.21 -12.00 -9.45
N PRO A 266 -10.79 -12.95 -10.31
CA PRO A 266 -10.03 -14.13 -9.90
C PRO A 266 -8.78 -13.82 -9.08
N GLY A 267 -8.10 -12.69 -9.34
CA GLY A 267 -6.96 -12.25 -8.53
C GLY A 267 -7.31 -11.95 -7.07
N LEU A 268 -8.52 -11.46 -6.80
CA LEU A 268 -8.98 -11.18 -5.43
C LEU A 268 -9.44 -12.45 -4.72
N THR A 269 -10.11 -13.36 -5.43
CA THR A 269 -10.50 -14.66 -4.88
C THR A 269 -9.29 -15.56 -4.66
N LEU A 270 -8.22 -15.43 -5.46
CA LEU A 270 -6.93 -16.08 -5.25
C LEU A 270 -6.32 -15.70 -3.89
N TYR A 271 -6.11 -14.40 -3.64
CA TYR A 271 -5.58 -13.95 -2.34
C TYR A 271 -6.50 -14.30 -1.18
N SER A 272 -7.82 -14.20 -1.37
CA SER A 272 -8.78 -14.63 -0.34
C SER A 272 -8.65 -16.12 0.00
N THR A 273 -8.37 -16.96 -1.00
CA THR A 273 -8.15 -18.39 -0.81
C THR A 273 -6.84 -18.65 -0.06
N LEU A 274 -5.75 -17.98 -0.44
CA LEU A 274 -4.45 -18.09 0.23
C LEU A 274 -4.55 -17.71 1.73
N TRP A 275 -5.17 -16.57 2.03
CA TRP A 275 -5.32 -16.12 3.41
C TRP A 275 -6.28 -16.97 4.25
N LEU A 276 -7.30 -17.57 3.62
CA LEU A 276 -8.17 -18.54 4.27
C LEU A 276 -7.39 -19.82 4.63
N ARG A 277 -6.57 -20.33 3.69
CA ARG A 277 -5.72 -21.49 3.93
C ARG A 277 -4.71 -21.20 5.04
N GLU A 278 -4.06 -20.04 5.01
CA GLU A 278 -3.09 -19.63 6.03
C GLU A 278 -3.75 -19.51 7.41
N HIS A 279 -4.93 -18.90 7.50
CA HIS A 279 -5.68 -18.85 8.75
C HIS A 279 -5.92 -20.26 9.32
N ASN A 280 -6.44 -21.18 8.50
CA ASN A 280 -6.73 -22.54 8.96
C ASN A 280 -5.45 -23.32 9.34
N ARG A 281 -4.35 -23.11 8.62
CA ARG A 281 -3.03 -23.68 8.93
C ARG A 281 -2.49 -23.18 10.27
N VAL A 282 -2.57 -21.87 10.52
CA VAL A 282 -2.13 -21.26 11.78
C VAL A 282 -3.01 -21.73 12.95
N CYS A 283 -4.32 -21.90 12.74
CA CYS A 283 -5.19 -22.51 13.75
C CYS A 283 -4.73 -23.93 14.13
N ASP A 284 -4.31 -24.75 13.16
CA ASP A 284 -3.77 -26.09 13.44
C ASP A 284 -2.48 -26.03 14.26
N VAL A 285 -1.53 -25.15 13.90
CA VAL A 285 -0.30 -24.93 14.68
C VAL A 285 -0.62 -24.50 16.11
N LEU A 286 -1.53 -23.53 16.28
CA LEU A 286 -1.91 -23.06 17.62
C LEU A 286 -2.65 -24.13 18.42
N LYS A 287 -3.46 -24.98 17.79
CA LYS A 287 -4.16 -26.07 18.46
C LYS A 287 -3.20 -27.15 18.96
N GLU A 288 -2.14 -27.43 18.21
CA GLU A 288 -1.08 -28.35 18.62
C GLU A 288 -0.31 -27.82 19.83
N VAL A 289 0.10 -26.55 19.79
CA VAL A 289 0.84 -25.90 20.90
C VAL A 289 -0.06 -25.70 22.12
N HIS A 290 -1.35 -25.41 21.92
CA HIS A 290 -2.31 -25.11 22.97
C HIS A 290 -3.55 -26.03 22.89
N PRO A 291 -3.44 -27.31 23.26
CA PRO A 291 -4.55 -28.27 23.12
C PRO A 291 -5.78 -27.88 23.94
N THR A 292 -5.60 -27.11 25.02
CA THR A 292 -6.68 -26.64 25.92
C THR A 292 -7.41 -25.40 25.41
N TRP A 293 -6.93 -24.72 24.37
CA TRP A 293 -7.62 -23.55 23.83
C TRP A 293 -8.90 -23.95 23.10
N GLY A 294 -9.95 -23.16 23.35
CA GLY A 294 -11.23 -23.26 22.65
C GLY A 294 -11.22 -22.50 21.32
N ASP A 295 -12.28 -22.70 20.53
CA ASP A 295 -12.47 -22.11 19.20
C ASP A 295 -12.25 -20.60 19.16
N GLU A 296 -12.86 -19.85 20.10
CA GLU A 296 -12.77 -18.39 20.09
C GLU A 296 -11.33 -17.88 20.28
N GLN A 297 -10.58 -18.47 21.22
CA GLN A 297 -9.22 -18.03 21.49
C GLN A 297 -8.28 -18.36 20.32
N LEU A 298 -8.47 -19.52 19.68
CA LEU A 298 -7.73 -19.89 18.47
C LEU A 298 -8.02 -18.89 17.35
N PHE A 299 -9.31 -18.64 17.05
CA PHE A 299 -9.71 -17.70 16.00
C PHE A 299 -9.12 -16.29 16.21
N GLN A 300 -9.24 -15.74 17.42
CA GLN A 300 -8.76 -14.39 17.72
C GLN A 300 -7.23 -14.30 17.69
N THR A 301 -6.53 -15.32 18.22
CA THR A 301 -5.06 -15.34 18.19
C THR A 301 -4.54 -15.48 16.76
N THR A 302 -5.14 -16.37 15.96
CA THR A 302 -4.82 -16.51 14.54
C THR A 302 -5.05 -15.20 13.78
N ARG A 303 -6.15 -14.48 14.04
CA ARG A 303 -6.39 -13.17 13.42
C ARG A 303 -5.27 -12.17 13.73
N LEU A 304 -4.75 -12.14 14.95
CA LEU A 304 -3.62 -11.28 15.32
C LEU A 304 -2.33 -11.66 14.58
N ILE A 305 -2.07 -12.96 14.41
CA ILE A 305 -0.94 -13.46 13.62
C ILE A 305 -1.07 -13.01 12.17
N ILE A 306 -2.21 -13.25 11.53
CA ILE A 306 -2.48 -12.86 10.13
C ILE A 306 -2.30 -11.34 9.91
N ILE A 307 -2.72 -10.51 10.87
CA ILE A 307 -2.48 -9.05 10.82
C ILE A 307 -0.97 -8.76 10.85
N GLY A 308 -0.22 -9.44 11.72
CA GLY A 308 1.23 -9.33 11.81
C GLY A 308 1.95 -9.74 10.52
N GLU A 309 1.60 -10.89 9.96
CA GLU A 309 2.12 -11.37 8.68
C GLU A 309 1.82 -10.39 7.55
N THR A 310 0.58 -9.89 7.49
CA THR A 310 0.17 -8.90 6.49
C THR A 310 1.04 -7.65 6.58
N ILE A 311 1.21 -7.06 7.77
CA ILE A 311 2.01 -5.84 7.94
C ILE A 311 3.47 -6.10 7.57
N ARG A 312 4.03 -7.26 7.94
CA ARG A 312 5.40 -7.64 7.60
C ARG A 312 5.61 -7.72 6.09
N ILE A 313 4.80 -8.52 5.38
CA ILE A 313 4.86 -8.68 3.92
C ILE A 313 4.68 -7.32 3.24
N VAL A 314 3.76 -6.48 3.75
CA VAL A 314 3.54 -5.15 3.19
C VAL A 314 4.82 -4.29 3.30
N ILE A 315 5.46 -4.22 4.47
CA ILE A 315 6.64 -3.36 4.67
C ILE A 315 7.86 -3.90 3.94
N GLU A 316 8.17 -5.19 4.11
CA GLU A 316 9.46 -5.76 3.69
C GLU A 316 9.48 -6.22 2.23
N GLU A 317 8.34 -6.47 1.60
CA GLU A 317 8.28 -6.94 0.21
C GLU A 317 7.48 -5.99 -0.69
N TYR A 318 6.24 -5.66 -0.31
CA TYR A 318 5.38 -4.84 -1.17
C TYR A 318 5.87 -3.39 -1.30
N VAL A 319 6.11 -2.70 -0.17
CA VAL A 319 6.66 -1.34 -0.18
C VAL A 319 8.11 -1.33 -0.65
N GLN A 320 8.86 -2.42 -0.41
CA GLN A 320 10.21 -2.57 -0.94
C GLN A 320 10.21 -2.58 -2.47
N GLN A 321 9.35 -3.39 -3.11
CA GLN A 321 9.19 -3.43 -4.55
C GLN A 321 8.71 -2.07 -5.09
N LEU A 322 7.71 -1.49 -4.45
CA LEU A 322 7.12 -0.21 -4.87
C LEU A 322 8.12 0.94 -4.82
N SER A 323 8.95 1.01 -3.76
CA SER A 323 9.91 2.09 -3.57
C SER A 323 11.13 1.99 -4.49
N GLY A 324 11.54 0.77 -4.86
CA GLY A 324 12.78 0.52 -5.60
C GLY A 324 14.04 0.85 -4.81
N TYR A 325 13.95 1.05 -3.49
CA TYR A 325 15.09 1.44 -2.67
C TYR A 325 16.07 0.29 -2.45
N LEU A 326 17.34 0.62 -2.31
CA LEU A 326 18.41 -0.29 -1.92
C LEU A 326 18.52 -0.44 -0.40
N LEU A 327 17.96 0.50 0.37
CA LEU A 327 17.70 0.31 1.79
C LEU A 327 16.71 -0.85 1.96
N LYS A 328 17.12 -1.91 2.68
CA LYS A 328 16.25 -3.02 3.03
C LYS A 328 15.29 -2.56 4.13
N LEU A 329 14.03 -2.33 3.77
CA LEU A 329 12.97 -1.99 4.69
C LEU A 329 12.81 -3.11 5.74
N LYS A 330 12.38 -2.74 6.94
CA LYS A 330 12.27 -3.67 8.08
C LYS A 330 10.99 -3.39 8.84
N PHE A 331 10.22 -4.44 9.08
CA PHE A 331 9.14 -4.41 10.07
C PHE A 331 9.70 -4.78 11.44
N ASP A 332 9.84 -3.78 12.30
CA ASP A 332 10.28 -3.95 13.67
C ASP A 332 9.65 -2.85 14.55
N PRO A 333 8.50 -3.14 15.21
CA PRO A 333 7.83 -2.16 16.05
C PRO A 333 8.70 -1.61 17.18
N THR A 334 9.72 -2.36 17.63
CA THR A 334 10.58 -1.94 18.74
C THR A 334 11.41 -0.70 18.42
N LEU A 335 11.60 -0.39 17.13
CA LEU A 335 12.32 0.78 16.66
C LEU A 335 11.69 2.11 17.11
N ILE A 336 10.38 2.13 17.37
CA ILE A 336 9.62 3.33 17.72
C ILE A 336 9.08 3.33 19.17
N PHE A 337 9.47 2.35 19.99
CA PHE A 337 8.96 2.25 21.38
C PHE A 337 9.38 3.43 22.27
N ASN A 338 10.49 4.06 21.93
CA ASN A 338 11.02 5.22 22.66
C ASN A 338 10.69 6.55 21.96
N ASP A 339 9.85 6.53 20.93
CA ASP A 339 9.40 7.72 20.21
C ASP A 339 7.98 8.11 20.61
N GLN A 340 7.65 9.39 20.43
CA GLN A 340 6.27 9.86 20.59
C GLN A 340 5.44 9.44 19.37
N PHE A 341 4.85 8.26 19.44
CA PHE A 341 4.04 7.71 18.37
C PHE A 341 2.65 7.31 18.87
N GLN A 342 1.61 7.74 18.14
CA GLN A 342 0.23 7.38 18.44
C GLN A 342 -0.17 6.11 17.68
N TYR A 343 -0.46 5.02 18.41
CA TYR A 343 -0.94 3.75 17.85
C TYR A 343 -2.45 3.81 17.53
N SER A 344 -2.79 4.69 16.60
CA SER A 344 -4.12 4.81 16.01
C SER A 344 -4.02 5.29 14.57
N ASN A 345 -5.07 5.03 13.78
CA ASN A 345 -5.16 5.51 12.41
C ASN A 345 -6.59 5.92 12.06
N ARG A 346 -6.72 6.87 11.13
CA ARG A 346 -7.97 7.22 10.47
C ARG A 346 -7.68 7.35 8.99
N ILE A 347 -8.29 6.49 8.18
CA ILE A 347 -8.09 6.51 6.73
C ILE A 347 -8.58 7.85 6.18
N SER A 348 -7.73 8.49 5.40
CA SER A 348 -8.04 9.75 4.76
C SER A 348 -8.69 9.54 3.39
N LEU A 349 -9.51 10.51 2.98
CA LEU A 349 -10.09 10.56 1.65
C LEU A 349 -8.98 10.69 0.59
N GLU A 350 -7.95 11.47 0.87
CA GLU A 350 -6.84 11.68 -0.04
C GLU A 350 -6.05 10.39 -0.27
N PHE A 351 -5.86 9.58 0.76
CA PHE A 351 -5.22 8.28 0.61
C PHE A 351 -6.07 7.32 -0.22
N ASN A 352 -7.39 7.37 -0.05
CA ASN A 352 -8.33 6.63 -0.89
C ASN A 352 -8.17 7.03 -2.36
N HIS A 353 -8.25 8.33 -2.71
CA HIS A 353 -8.08 8.80 -4.08
C HIS A 353 -6.69 8.47 -4.65
N LEU A 354 -5.63 8.63 -3.85
CA LEU A 354 -4.25 8.35 -4.25
C LEU A 354 -4.05 6.88 -4.68
N TYR A 355 -4.74 5.93 -4.03
CA TYR A 355 -4.56 4.50 -4.27
C TYR A 355 -5.36 3.93 -5.46
N HIS A 356 -5.95 4.78 -6.31
CA HIS A 356 -6.68 4.31 -7.50
C HIS A 356 -5.74 3.92 -8.65
N TRP A 357 -4.86 2.93 -8.41
CA TRP A 357 -3.79 2.48 -9.31
C TRP A 357 -4.27 1.55 -10.44
N HIS A 358 -5.39 1.91 -11.06
CA HIS A 358 -5.96 1.22 -12.21
C HIS A 358 -5.01 1.03 -13.42
N PRO A 359 -4.00 1.91 -13.66
CA PRO A 359 -3.02 1.65 -14.71
C PRO A 359 -2.23 0.34 -14.57
N LEU A 360 -2.16 -0.25 -13.37
CA LEU A 360 -1.50 -1.54 -13.13
C LEU A 360 -2.13 -2.67 -13.96
N MET A 361 -3.43 -2.58 -14.24
CA MET A 361 -4.17 -3.65 -14.92
C MET A 361 -3.74 -3.78 -16.39
N PRO A 362 -3.52 -5.01 -16.89
CA PRO A 362 -3.01 -5.26 -18.24
C PRO A 362 -4.11 -5.06 -19.30
N ASP A 363 -3.79 -5.29 -20.58
CA ASP A 363 -4.80 -5.31 -21.65
C ASP A 363 -5.64 -6.62 -21.63
N SER A 364 -5.04 -7.71 -21.13
CA SER A 364 -5.66 -9.01 -20.94
C SER A 364 -4.89 -9.83 -19.89
N PHE A 365 -5.43 -10.95 -19.43
CA PHE A 365 -4.85 -11.77 -18.36
C PHE A 365 -4.31 -13.08 -18.92
N LEU A 366 -3.00 -13.27 -18.88
CA LEU A 366 -2.34 -14.48 -19.35
C LEU A 366 -2.29 -15.50 -18.21
N VAL A 367 -2.93 -16.65 -18.38
CA VAL A 367 -2.98 -17.73 -17.39
C VAL A 367 -2.66 -19.05 -18.06
N ASP A 368 -1.56 -19.70 -17.65
CA ASP A 368 -1.12 -21.01 -18.20
C ASP A 368 -1.08 -21.03 -19.75
N GLY A 369 -0.58 -19.94 -20.34
CA GLY A 369 -0.50 -19.75 -21.79
C GLY A 369 -1.82 -19.36 -22.49
N GLN A 370 -2.94 -19.26 -21.76
CA GLN A 370 -4.22 -18.80 -22.28
C GLN A 370 -4.38 -17.30 -22.06
N ASP A 371 -4.88 -16.60 -23.09
CA ASP A 371 -5.17 -15.17 -23.02
C ASP A 371 -6.65 -14.94 -22.67
N ILE A 372 -6.92 -14.47 -21.45
CA ILE A 372 -8.26 -14.27 -20.92
C ILE A 372 -8.62 -12.79 -21.00
N THR A 373 -9.70 -12.48 -21.71
CA THR A 373 -10.19 -11.10 -21.86
C THR A 373 -10.89 -10.59 -20.60
N TYR A 374 -11.04 -9.27 -20.44
CA TYR A 374 -11.77 -8.69 -19.30
C TYR A 374 -13.19 -9.27 -19.09
N PRO A 375 -14.06 -9.39 -20.12
CA PRO A 375 -15.35 -10.04 -19.98
C PRO A 375 -15.29 -11.46 -19.43
N ASP A 376 -14.28 -12.23 -19.83
CA ASP A 376 -14.12 -13.63 -19.40
C ASP A 376 -13.45 -13.74 -18.04
N PHE A 377 -12.74 -12.70 -17.59
CA PHE A 377 -12.10 -12.63 -16.28
C PHE A 377 -13.03 -12.10 -15.19
N LEU A 378 -13.85 -11.08 -15.49
CA LEU A 378 -14.73 -10.43 -14.52
C LEU A 378 -15.86 -11.36 -14.07
N PHE A 379 -16.05 -11.45 -12.75
CA PHE A 379 -17.05 -12.31 -12.09
C PHE A 379 -16.96 -13.80 -12.43
N ASN A 380 -15.83 -14.27 -12.96
CA ASN A 380 -15.66 -15.66 -13.36
C ASN A 380 -14.88 -16.47 -12.30
N THR A 381 -15.61 -17.07 -11.36
CA THR A 381 -15.01 -17.91 -10.31
C THR A 381 -14.39 -19.20 -10.86
N SER A 382 -14.79 -19.63 -12.05
CA SER A 382 -14.25 -20.84 -12.69
C SER A 382 -12.78 -20.71 -13.04
N VAL A 383 -12.24 -19.50 -13.25
CA VAL A 383 -10.80 -19.31 -13.52
C VAL A 383 -9.96 -19.85 -12.35
N LEU A 384 -10.30 -19.47 -11.11
CA LEU A 384 -9.64 -19.98 -9.91
C LEU A 384 -9.82 -21.50 -9.76
N LEU A 385 -11.04 -21.99 -9.92
CA LEU A 385 -11.36 -23.40 -9.70
C LEU A 385 -10.78 -24.33 -10.78
N HIS A 386 -10.61 -23.83 -12.01
CA HIS A 386 -10.09 -24.60 -13.14
C HIS A 386 -8.56 -24.66 -13.14
N PHE A 387 -7.89 -23.51 -13.00
CA PHE A 387 -6.42 -23.45 -13.05
C PHE A 387 -5.77 -23.81 -11.71
N GLY A 388 -6.46 -23.60 -10.59
CA GLY A 388 -5.90 -23.76 -9.26
C GLY A 388 -5.08 -22.56 -8.80
N VAL A 389 -4.69 -22.57 -7.53
CA VAL A 389 -3.95 -21.47 -6.89
C VAL A 389 -2.57 -21.31 -7.51
N GLU A 390 -1.86 -22.41 -7.72
CA GLU A 390 -0.45 -22.42 -8.07
C GLU A 390 -0.20 -21.89 -9.48
N LYS A 391 -1.00 -22.32 -10.47
CA LYS A 391 -0.90 -21.83 -11.84
C LYS A 391 -1.25 -20.35 -11.96
N LEU A 392 -2.24 -19.88 -11.18
CA LEU A 392 -2.59 -18.46 -11.15
C LEU A 392 -1.47 -17.64 -10.51
N VAL A 393 -0.88 -18.10 -9.40
CA VAL A 393 0.26 -17.43 -8.80
C VAL A 393 1.43 -17.34 -9.78
N ASP A 394 1.83 -18.44 -10.41
CA ASP A 394 2.95 -18.45 -11.37
C ASP A 394 2.68 -17.50 -12.54
N SER A 395 1.47 -17.56 -13.11
CA SER A 395 1.08 -16.72 -14.25
C SER A 395 1.07 -15.23 -13.88
N PHE A 396 0.45 -14.87 -12.74
CA PHE A 396 0.40 -13.49 -12.27
C PHE A 396 1.75 -12.96 -11.80
N ALA A 397 2.64 -13.83 -11.32
CA ALA A 397 3.99 -13.45 -10.92
C ALA A 397 4.89 -13.16 -12.14
N ARG A 398 4.57 -13.75 -13.30
CA ARG A 398 5.31 -13.56 -14.56
C ARG A 398 4.76 -12.46 -15.45
N GLN A 399 3.46 -12.17 -15.37
CA GLN A 399 2.86 -11.11 -16.18
C GLN A 399 3.12 -9.73 -15.58
N GLN A 400 3.73 -8.84 -16.36
CA GLN A 400 4.07 -7.48 -15.94
C GLN A 400 2.82 -6.61 -15.79
N ALA A 401 2.79 -5.78 -14.75
CA ALA A 401 1.80 -4.75 -14.52
C ALA A 401 2.15 -3.45 -15.26
N GLY A 402 1.17 -2.56 -15.42
CA GLY A 402 1.37 -1.27 -16.07
C GLY A 402 1.95 -0.20 -15.14
N GLN A 403 2.73 0.72 -15.70
CA GLN A 403 3.22 1.92 -15.01
C GLN A 403 2.05 2.82 -14.53
N ILE A 404 2.12 3.36 -13.31
CA ILE A 404 1.05 4.15 -12.69
C ILE A 404 1.05 5.61 -13.15
N GLY A 405 2.18 6.30 -13.01
CA GLY A 405 2.31 7.73 -13.34
C GLY A 405 2.58 7.99 -14.83
N GLY A 406 2.62 9.28 -15.20
CA GLY A 406 2.94 9.74 -16.56
C GLY A 406 1.78 9.66 -17.58
N GLY A 407 0.53 9.47 -17.15
CA GLY A 407 -0.65 9.47 -18.01
C GLY A 407 -0.78 8.28 -18.97
N TRP A 408 -1.82 8.27 -19.81
CA TRP A 408 -2.11 7.34 -20.91
C TRP A 408 -1.84 5.85 -20.66
N ASN A 409 -2.20 5.35 -19.48
CA ASN A 409 -1.98 3.93 -19.18
C ASN A 409 -3.14 3.26 -18.43
N VAL A 410 -4.31 3.91 -18.33
CA VAL A 410 -5.53 3.28 -17.80
C VAL A 410 -6.22 2.48 -18.91
N HIS A 411 -6.46 1.19 -18.69
CA HIS A 411 -7.21 0.37 -19.65
C HIS A 411 -8.64 0.92 -19.87
N ALA A 412 -9.12 0.91 -21.11
CA ALA A 412 -10.38 1.58 -21.49
C ALA A 412 -11.63 1.08 -20.73
N ARG A 413 -11.64 -0.19 -20.30
CA ARG A 413 -12.72 -0.75 -19.46
C ARG A 413 -12.84 -0.09 -18.09
N LEU A 414 -11.79 0.59 -17.62
CA LEU A 414 -11.73 1.24 -16.31
C LEU A 414 -11.98 2.75 -16.40
N GLN A 415 -12.34 3.27 -17.58
CA GLN A 415 -12.61 4.68 -17.82
C GLN A 415 -13.62 5.25 -16.81
N GLU A 416 -14.76 4.59 -16.64
CA GLU A 416 -15.84 5.07 -15.77
C GLU A 416 -15.40 5.17 -14.31
N VAL A 417 -14.51 4.29 -13.85
CA VAL A 417 -13.98 4.31 -12.48
C VAL A 417 -13.14 5.57 -12.27
N VAL A 418 -12.24 5.87 -13.21
CA VAL A 418 -11.34 7.03 -13.11
C VAL A 418 -12.12 8.34 -13.25
N GLU A 419 -13.15 8.37 -14.11
CA GLU A 419 -14.10 9.50 -14.18
C GLU A 419 -14.85 9.70 -12.86
N LEU A 420 -15.27 8.62 -12.20
CA LEU A 420 -15.97 8.68 -10.92
C LEU A 420 -15.09 9.29 -9.84
N VAL A 421 -13.81 8.90 -9.75
CA VAL A 421 -12.86 9.48 -8.76
C VAL A 421 -12.74 11.00 -8.92
N ILE A 422 -12.67 11.50 -10.16
CA ILE A 422 -12.61 12.94 -10.42
C ILE A 422 -13.92 13.61 -9.99
N LYS A 423 -15.07 13.02 -10.31
CA LYS A 423 -16.39 13.54 -9.91
C LYS A 423 -16.54 13.57 -8.38
N GLU A 424 -16.12 12.52 -7.69
CA GLU A 424 -16.14 12.43 -6.22
C GLU A 424 -15.19 13.44 -5.58
N SER A 425 -13.97 13.59 -6.13
CA SER A 425 -13.00 14.62 -5.71
C SER A 425 -13.58 16.04 -5.77
N ARG A 426 -14.34 16.37 -6.83
CA ARG A 426 -15.03 17.66 -6.96
C ARG A 426 -16.19 17.80 -5.99
N ALA A 427 -17.04 16.77 -5.87
CA ALA A 427 -18.16 16.78 -4.94
C ALA A 427 -17.71 16.95 -3.49
N LEU A 428 -16.52 16.43 -3.15
CA LEU A 428 -15.91 16.54 -1.84
C LEU A 428 -15.02 17.78 -1.69
N ARG A 429 -14.93 18.65 -2.70
CA ARG A 429 -14.14 19.89 -2.68
C ARG A 429 -12.69 19.65 -2.23
N VAL A 430 -12.05 18.66 -2.83
CA VAL A 430 -10.62 18.38 -2.62
C VAL A 430 -9.82 19.58 -3.10
N GLN A 431 -8.84 20.03 -2.29
CA GLN A 431 -8.00 21.18 -2.64
C GLN A 431 -7.11 20.88 -3.86
N PRO A 432 -6.63 21.91 -4.56
CA PRO A 432 -5.77 21.70 -5.73
C PRO A 432 -4.46 21.02 -5.33
N PHE A 433 -3.88 20.32 -6.30
CA PHE A 433 -2.69 19.49 -6.16
C PHE A 433 -1.51 20.23 -5.52
N ASN A 434 -1.30 21.50 -5.89
CA ASN A 434 -0.23 22.32 -5.32
C ASN A 434 -0.42 22.63 -3.82
N GLU A 435 -1.65 22.68 -3.29
CA GLU A 435 -1.87 22.82 -1.84
C GLU A 435 -1.47 21.55 -1.09
N TYR A 436 -1.74 20.38 -1.68
CA TYR A 436 -1.25 19.13 -1.14
C TYR A 436 0.28 19.02 -1.24
N ARG A 437 0.90 19.46 -2.35
CA ARG A 437 2.37 19.53 -2.43
C ARG A 437 2.95 20.37 -1.28
N LYS A 438 2.42 21.57 -1.03
CA LYS A 438 2.83 22.41 0.11
C LYS A 438 2.63 21.70 1.45
N LYS A 439 1.49 21.02 1.64
CA LYS A 439 1.19 20.31 2.90
C LYS A 439 2.18 19.19 3.21
N PHE A 440 2.74 18.55 2.18
CA PHE A 440 3.79 17.53 2.29
C PHE A 440 5.20 18.11 2.08
N GLU A 441 5.37 19.43 2.25
CA GLU A 441 6.66 20.14 2.13
C GLU A 441 7.36 20.00 0.78
N LEU A 442 6.58 19.82 -0.28
CA LEU A 442 7.04 19.85 -1.66
C LEU A 442 6.87 21.24 -2.26
N LYS A 443 7.80 21.61 -3.14
CA LYS A 443 7.67 22.85 -3.90
C LYS A 443 6.46 22.75 -4.84
N PRO A 444 5.52 23.70 -4.83
CA PRO A 444 4.44 23.72 -5.83
C PRO A 444 5.02 23.90 -7.23
N TYR A 445 4.40 23.25 -8.23
CA TYR A 445 4.79 23.42 -9.63
C TYR A 445 4.43 24.83 -10.09
N ALA A 446 5.35 25.51 -10.78
CA ALA A 446 5.16 26.87 -11.27
C ALA A 446 4.47 26.92 -12.64
N SER A 447 4.44 25.80 -13.38
CA SER A 447 3.76 25.68 -14.66
C SER A 447 3.49 24.23 -15.02
N PHE A 448 2.57 23.99 -15.98
CA PHE A 448 2.35 22.65 -16.54
C PHE A 448 3.60 22.10 -17.25
N TYR A 449 4.50 22.95 -17.75
CA TYR A 449 5.76 22.54 -18.39
C TYR A 449 6.85 22.12 -17.38
N GLU A 450 6.72 22.48 -16.10
CA GLU A 450 7.56 21.92 -15.01
C GLU A 450 6.96 20.59 -14.50
N PHE A 451 5.64 20.44 -14.59
CA PHE A 451 4.86 19.31 -14.08
C PHE A 451 4.99 18.03 -14.93
N THR A 452 5.02 18.17 -16.26
CA THR A 452 5.13 17.05 -17.21
C THR A 452 6.21 17.29 -18.25
N ASP A 453 6.88 16.22 -18.69
CA ASP A 453 7.89 16.29 -19.74
C ASP A 453 7.27 16.33 -21.16
N ASP A 454 5.96 16.08 -21.29
CA ASP A 454 5.22 16.18 -22.54
C ASP A 454 4.68 17.61 -22.75
N LYS A 455 5.30 18.34 -23.68
CA LYS A 455 4.94 19.72 -23.99
C LYS A 455 3.51 19.89 -24.50
N GLU A 456 2.98 18.89 -25.20
CA GLU A 456 1.62 18.96 -25.74
C GLU A 456 0.59 18.65 -24.64
N MET A 457 0.88 17.72 -23.72
CA MET A 457 0.11 17.55 -22.49
C MET A 457 0.09 18.85 -21.69
N ALA A 458 1.25 19.46 -21.46
CA ALA A 458 1.37 20.70 -20.70
C ALA A 458 0.50 21.82 -21.32
N ARG A 459 0.60 22.01 -22.65
CA ARG A 459 -0.19 23.00 -23.38
C ARG A 459 -1.70 22.75 -23.25
N GLN A 460 -2.14 21.51 -23.42
CA GLN A 460 -3.57 21.17 -23.33
C GLN A 460 -4.10 21.28 -21.90
N LEU A 461 -3.31 20.90 -20.89
CA LEU A 461 -3.69 21.07 -19.48
C LEU A 461 -3.78 22.54 -19.10
N GLU A 462 -2.84 23.36 -19.56
CA GLU A 462 -2.87 24.82 -19.40
C GLU A 462 -4.11 25.43 -20.07
N GLU A 463 -4.43 24.99 -21.29
CA GLU A 463 -5.64 25.40 -21.99
C GLU A 463 -6.91 24.99 -21.24
N LEU A 464 -6.95 23.82 -20.61
CA LEU A 464 -8.12 23.32 -19.89
C LEU A 464 -8.31 23.99 -18.51
N TYR A 465 -7.28 23.97 -17.66
CA TYR A 465 -7.33 24.46 -16.29
C TYR A 465 -7.10 25.97 -16.16
N GLY A 466 -6.35 26.57 -17.08
CA GLY A 466 -5.98 27.99 -17.08
C GLY A 466 -4.86 28.37 -16.09
N ASP A 467 -4.67 27.61 -15.01
CA ASP A 467 -3.64 27.87 -14.00
C ASP A 467 -3.19 26.53 -13.36
N ILE A 468 -1.88 26.35 -13.14
CA ILE A 468 -1.30 25.17 -12.49
C ILE A 468 -1.78 25.03 -11.04
N ASP A 469 -2.07 26.14 -10.36
CA ASP A 469 -2.62 26.15 -9.01
C ASP A 469 -4.09 25.71 -8.95
N ALA A 470 -4.73 25.43 -10.09
CA ALA A 470 -6.07 24.86 -10.18
C ALA A 470 -6.08 23.37 -10.58
N LEU A 471 -4.92 22.76 -10.79
CA LEU A 471 -4.81 21.34 -11.12
C LEU A 471 -5.40 20.48 -9.98
N GLU A 472 -6.30 19.56 -10.33
CA GLU A 472 -6.96 18.66 -9.38
C GLU A 472 -6.01 17.60 -8.81
N PHE A 473 -6.24 17.16 -7.57
CA PHE A 473 -5.37 16.22 -6.85
C PHE A 473 -5.11 14.90 -7.60
N TYR A 474 -6.15 14.15 -7.96
CA TYR A 474 -5.99 12.83 -8.58
C TYR A 474 -5.43 12.89 -10.03
N PRO A 475 -5.89 13.79 -10.92
CA PRO A 475 -5.21 14.04 -12.19
C PRO A 475 -3.74 14.46 -12.00
N GLY A 476 -3.45 15.32 -11.02
CA GLY A 476 -2.09 15.71 -10.67
C GLY A 476 -1.19 14.51 -10.36
N LEU A 477 -1.66 13.57 -9.55
CA LEU A 477 -0.92 12.36 -9.20
C LEU A 477 -0.64 11.42 -10.39
N LEU A 478 -1.61 11.23 -11.29
CA LEU A 478 -1.45 10.30 -12.41
C LEU A 478 -0.73 10.90 -13.62
N LEU A 479 -0.79 12.22 -13.79
CA LEU A 479 -0.17 12.92 -14.92
C LEU A 479 1.21 13.49 -14.61
N GLU A 480 1.61 13.53 -13.33
CA GLU A 480 2.95 13.98 -12.93
C GLU A 480 4.01 13.14 -13.64
N ARG A 481 5.09 13.80 -14.09
CA ARG A 481 6.26 13.11 -14.64
C ARG A 481 6.78 12.08 -13.65
N THR A 482 7.15 10.91 -14.17
CA THR A 482 7.70 9.83 -13.35
C THR A 482 9.18 10.06 -13.09
N ARG A 483 9.69 9.56 -11.96
CA ARG A 483 11.14 9.47 -11.75
C ARG A 483 11.76 8.45 -12.70
N ASP A 484 13.06 8.57 -12.95
CA ASP A 484 13.79 7.65 -13.83
C ASP A 484 13.61 6.20 -13.39
N SER A 485 13.16 5.36 -14.31
CA SER A 485 12.88 3.93 -14.08
C SER A 485 11.91 3.64 -12.91
N ALA A 486 11.04 4.58 -12.54
CA ALA A 486 10.06 4.42 -11.47
C ALA A 486 8.62 4.29 -11.97
N ILE A 487 7.78 3.65 -11.17
CA ILE A 487 6.37 3.38 -11.47
C ILE A 487 5.49 4.65 -11.43
N PHE A 488 5.91 5.69 -10.70
CA PHE A 488 5.19 6.96 -10.55
C PHE A 488 6.12 8.16 -10.25
N GLY A 489 5.53 9.36 -10.13
CA GLY A 489 6.21 10.61 -9.79
C GLY A 489 6.50 10.82 -8.29
N GLU A 490 7.13 11.95 -7.98
CA GLU A 490 7.50 12.36 -6.61
C GLU A 490 6.30 12.42 -5.67
N SER A 491 5.19 13.04 -6.10
CA SER A 491 4.05 13.32 -5.23
C SER A 491 3.40 12.03 -4.72
N MET A 492 3.36 10.99 -5.56
CA MET A 492 2.81 9.69 -5.15
C MET A 492 3.58 9.08 -3.97
N VAL A 493 4.91 9.22 -3.95
CA VAL A 493 5.77 8.75 -2.85
C VAL A 493 5.58 9.63 -1.62
N GLU A 494 5.75 10.94 -1.78
CA GLU A 494 5.85 11.87 -0.67
C GLU A 494 4.52 12.05 0.05
N MET A 495 3.39 11.88 -0.66
CA MET A 495 2.05 11.88 -0.07
C MET A 495 1.62 10.49 0.38
N GLY A 496 1.92 9.44 -0.40
CA GLY A 496 1.47 8.06 -0.12
C GLY A 496 2.20 7.39 1.05
N ALA A 497 3.52 7.58 1.17
CA ALA A 497 4.33 6.92 2.20
C ALA A 497 3.91 7.31 3.63
N PRO A 498 3.65 8.59 3.98
CA PRO A 498 3.09 8.96 5.27
C PRO A 498 1.80 8.21 5.64
N PHE A 499 0.83 8.16 4.73
CA PHE A 499 -0.44 7.46 4.98
C PHE A 499 -0.23 5.96 5.17
N SER A 500 0.59 5.35 4.32
CA SER A 500 0.89 3.92 4.37
C SER A 500 1.58 3.54 5.68
N LEU A 501 2.67 4.21 6.04
CA LEU A 501 3.44 3.89 7.25
C LEU A 501 2.64 4.16 8.53
N LYS A 502 1.87 5.24 8.58
CA LYS A 502 0.97 5.53 9.70
C LYS A 502 -0.14 4.47 9.81
N GLY A 503 -0.71 4.01 8.71
CA GLY A 503 -1.72 2.95 8.70
C GLY A 503 -1.19 1.59 9.14
N LEU A 504 0.09 1.29 8.85
CA LEU A 504 0.76 0.05 9.22
C LEU A 504 1.20 0.06 10.69
N LEU A 505 2.03 1.02 11.10
CA LEU A 505 2.55 1.07 12.47
C LEU A 505 1.58 1.67 13.48
N GLY A 506 0.57 2.42 13.02
CA GLY A 506 -0.55 2.86 13.85
C GLY A 506 -1.43 1.71 14.33
N ASN A 507 -1.21 0.49 13.84
CA ASN A 507 -1.94 -0.68 14.30
C ASN A 507 -1.61 -1.00 15.78
N PRO A 508 -2.61 -1.32 16.61
CA PRO A 508 -2.38 -1.65 18.02
C PRO A 508 -1.42 -2.82 18.24
N ILE A 509 -1.31 -3.78 17.29
CA ILE A 509 -0.35 -4.89 17.44
C ILE A 509 1.10 -4.42 17.49
N CYS A 510 1.40 -3.25 16.91
CA CYS A 510 2.72 -2.64 16.95
C CYS A 510 3.02 -1.91 18.26
N SER A 511 2.04 -1.77 19.16
CA SER A 511 2.26 -1.10 20.44
C SER A 511 3.11 -1.93 21.40
N PRO A 512 3.87 -1.32 22.33
CA PRO A 512 4.62 -2.04 23.36
C PRO A 512 3.74 -2.95 24.23
N VAL A 513 2.42 -2.70 24.29
CA VAL A 513 1.48 -3.50 25.05
C VAL A 513 1.20 -4.83 24.35
N TYR A 514 1.00 -4.80 23.03
CA TYR A 514 0.60 -5.97 22.23
C TYR A 514 1.80 -6.72 21.65
N TRP A 515 2.91 -6.06 21.32
CA TRP A 515 4.03 -6.68 20.62
C TRP A 515 4.88 -7.58 21.54
N LYS A 516 4.31 -8.72 21.92
CA LYS A 516 4.87 -9.71 22.84
C LYS A 516 4.48 -11.11 22.36
N PRO A 517 5.33 -12.14 22.59
CA PRO A 517 5.01 -13.50 22.19
C PRO A 517 3.65 -13.99 22.69
N SER A 518 3.27 -13.65 23.94
CA SER A 518 1.98 -14.07 24.53
C SER A 518 0.75 -13.63 23.72
N THR A 519 0.81 -12.48 23.04
CA THR A 519 -0.29 -11.97 22.20
C THR A 519 -0.57 -12.87 21.00
N PHE A 520 0.47 -13.57 20.53
CA PHE A 520 0.44 -14.45 19.37
C PHE A 520 0.46 -15.93 19.77
N GLY A 521 0.11 -16.26 21.01
CA GLY A 521 0.14 -17.64 21.49
C GLY A 521 1.54 -18.20 21.72
N GLY A 522 2.48 -17.36 22.15
CA GLY A 522 3.85 -17.76 22.48
C GLY A 522 4.82 -17.60 21.32
N ALA A 523 5.96 -18.27 21.42
CA ALA A 523 7.02 -18.16 20.42
C ALA A 523 6.56 -18.64 19.03
N ALA A 524 5.82 -19.76 18.97
CA ALA A 524 5.35 -20.34 17.70
C ALA A 524 4.61 -19.32 16.81
N GLY A 525 3.56 -18.67 17.32
CA GLY A 525 2.83 -17.68 16.54
C GLY A 525 3.60 -16.38 16.32
N PHE A 526 4.47 -15.98 17.26
CA PHE A 526 5.31 -14.80 17.09
C PHE A 526 6.39 -15.01 16.01
N ASP A 527 6.93 -16.22 15.89
CA ASP A 527 7.92 -16.58 14.88
C ASP A 527 7.28 -16.68 13.49
N ILE A 528 6.01 -17.11 13.39
CA ILE A 528 5.22 -17.02 12.16
C ILE A 528 5.17 -15.56 11.68
N VAL A 529 4.76 -14.64 12.57
CA VAL A 529 4.75 -13.20 12.24
C VAL A 529 6.13 -12.70 11.83
N ASN A 530 7.19 -13.02 12.59
CA ASN A 530 8.54 -12.50 12.36
C ASN A 530 9.27 -13.13 11.17
N SER A 531 8.74 -14.21 10.59
CA SER A 531 9.33 -14.90 9.44
C SER A 531 8.41 -14.96 8.22
N ALA A 532 7.28 -14.24 8.28
CA ALA A 532 6.32 -14.16 7.19
C ALA A 532 6.96 -13.55 5.94
N THR A 533 6.69 -14.20 4.80
CA THR A 533 7.04 -13.75 3.45
C THR A 533 5.91 -14.12 2.50
N LEU A 534 5.80 -13.44 1.37
CA LEU A 534 4.86 -13.80 0.30
C LEU A 534 5.12 -15.24 -0.19
N GLU A 535 6.38 -15.63 -0.30
CA GLU A 535 6.77 -16.99 -0.69
C GLU A 535 6.24 -18.04 0.30
N ARG A 536 6.42 -17.82 1.61
CA ARG A 536 5.87 -18.73 2.64
C ARG A 536 4.35 -18.77 2.63
N LEU A 537 3.69 -17.61 2.51
CA LEU A 537 2.24 -17.53 2.41
C LEU A 537 1.70 -18.39 1.25
N VAL A 538 2.37 -18.37 0.10
CA VAL A 538 1.97 -19.19 -1.05
C VAL A 538 2.35 -20.65 -0.85
N CYS A 539 3.62 -20.93 -0.62
CA CYS A 539 4.17 -22.29 -0.72
C CYS A 539 3.75 -23.20 0.43
N LEU A 540 3.49 -22.67 1.62
CA LEU A 540 2.93 -23.45 2.73
C LEU A 540 1.42 -23.74 2.56
N ASN A 541 0.75 -23.04 1.63
CA ASN A 541 -0.69 -23.15 1.39
C ASN A 541 -1.01 -23.68 -0.02
N SER A 542 -0.03 -24.30 -0.67
CA SER A 542 -0.10 -24.83 -2.03
C SER A 542 0.45 -26.26 -2.07
N ARG A 543 0.05 -27.05 -3.07
CA ARG A 543 0.54 -28.43 -3.24
C ARG A 543 2.00 -28.48 -3.71
N TRP A 544 2.41 -27.48 -4.48
CA TRP A 544 3.78 -27.23 -4.93
C TRP A 544 4.07 -25.74 -4.88
N CYS A 545 5.35 -25.37 -4.89
CA CYS A 545 5.78 -23.98 -4.75
C CYS A 545 5.98 -23.34 -6.13
N PRO A 546 5.06 -22.49 -6.63
CA PRO A 546 5.23 -21.78 -7.90
C PRO A 546 6.26 -20.67 -7.81
N TYR A 547 6.63 -20.08 -8.96
CA TYR A 547 7.34 -18.80 -8.92
C TYR A 547 6.41 -17.74 -8.32
N VAL A 548 6.86 -17.13 -7.23
CA VAL A 548 6.10 -16.13 -6.49
C VAL A 548 7.03 -14.97 -6.15
N SER A 549 6.63 -13.78 -6.56
CA SER A 549 7.31 -12.52 -6.27
C SER A 549 6.36 -11.37 -6.59
N PHE A 550 6.69 -10.16 -6.14
CA PHE A 550 6.06 -8.91 -6.60
C PHE A 550 6.73 -8.31 -7.84
N HIS A 551 7.81 -8.91 -8.33
CA HIS A 551 8.41 -8.55 -9.61
C HIS A 551 8.49 -9.73 -10.58
N VAL A 552 8.51 -9.41 -11.87
CA VAL A 552 8.77 -10.40 -12.92
C VAL A 552 10.17 -11.03 -12.76
N PRO A 553 10.37 -12.28 -13.20
CA PRO A 553 11.68 -12.96 -13.21
C PRO A 553 12.78 -12.08 -13.84
N ARG A 554 13.98 -12.04 -13.23
CA ARG A 554 15.11 -11.25 -13.74
C ARG A 554 16.17 -12.10 -14.46
N SER A 555 16.16 -13.41 -14.27
CA SER A 555 17.17 -14.34 -14.79
C SER A 555 16.57 -15.65 -15.33
N GLU A 556 17.31 -16.40 -16.16
CA GLU A 556 16.90 -17.74 -16.66
C GLU A 556 16.67 -18.77 -15.54
N GLU A 557 17.30 -18.61 -14.37
CA GLU A 557 17.09 -19.50 -13.21
C GLU A 557 15.71 -19.30 -12.56
N ASP A 558 15.18 -18.08 -12.57
CA ASP A 558 13.83 -17.74 -12.08
C ASP A 558 12.71 -18.28 -13.01
N HIS A 559 13.08 -18.80 -14.18
CA HIS A 559 12.15 -19.44 -15.12
C HIS A 559 11.93 -20.94 -14.85
N ARG A 560 12.70 -21.57 -13.96
CA ARG A 560 12.55 -23.01 -13.66
C ARG A 560 11.58 -23.24 -12.50
N PRO A 561 10.68 -24.25 -12.58
CA PRO A 561 9.92 -24.71 -11.42
C PRO A 561 10.89 -25.15 -10.31
N ARG A 562 10.66 -24.70 -9.08
CA ARG A 562 11.45 -25.15 -7.92
C ARG A 562 10.83 -26.41 -7.32
N ASP A 563 11.68 -27.33 -6.89
CA ASP A 563 11.26 -28.56 -6.20
C ASP A 563 10.46 -28.23 -4.92
N PRO A 564 9.54 -29.11 -4.49
CA PRO A 564 8.72 -28.88 -3.31
C PRO A 564 9.58 -28.65 -2.06
N SER A 565 9.18 -27.66 -1.26
CA SER A 565 9.80 -27.32 0.04
C SER A 565 9.87 -28.55 0.95
N THR A 566 11.06 -28.85 1.44
CA THR A 566 11.30 -29.89 2.46
C THR A 566 11.09 -29.39 3.90
N GLU A 567 10.71 -28.13 4.10
CA GLU A 567 10.27 -27.64 5.41
C GLU A 567 8.75 -27.85 5.52
N LEU A 568 8.38 -28.97 6.15
CA LEU A 568 7.02 -29.31 6.61
C LEU A 568 6.89 -28.96 8.10
#